data_AF-A0A5B0QWP7-F1
#
_entry.id   AF-A0A5B0QWP7-F1
#
_cell.length_a   1.000
_cell.length_b   1.000
_cell.length_c   1.000
_cell.angle_alpha   90.00
_cell.angle_beta   90.00
_cell.angle_gamma   90.00
#
_symmetry.space_group_name_H-M   'P 1'
#
loop_
_entity.id
_entity.type
_entity.pdbx_description
1 polymer ?
#
loop_
_entity_poly.entity_id
_entity_poly.type
_entity_poly.pdbx_seq_one_letter_code
_entity_poly.pdbx_strand_id
1 'polypeptide(L)'
;MRITLQNFGHEFQSIVTELINAGHNDNEIRQFLQENHSIIVSQRTLTRRKEDWGLILHASQQMANTEEHIKKYFDQGLTYSQIHHALTTSHNYTHSKRTLQRKITAMQLSRRLDDLDTARVTIEAVVSCVMHLHLTPEGRNVGYRRMRQLLQTKFGITLH
;
A
#
# COMPACT_ATOMS: atom_id res chain seq x y z
N MET A 1 44.78 -3.09 -9.19
CA MET A 1 44.66 -1.80 -9.91
C MET A 1 43.33 -1.16 -9.52
N ARG A 2 43.35 -0.01 -8.84
CA ARG A 2 42.15 0.78 -8.55
C ARG A 2 41.97 1.75 -9.73
N ILE A 3 41.07 1.41 -10.64
CA ILE A 3 40.72 2.28 -11.76
C ILE A 3 39.84 3.40 -11.21
N THR A 4 40.21 4.62 -11.60
CA THR A 4 39.73 5.92 -11.13
C THR A 4 38.21 6.02 -11.13
N LEU A 5 37.64 6.44 -9.99
CA LEU A 5 36.27 6.94 -9.87
C LEU A 5 36.05 8.03 -10.93
N GLN A 6 35.40 7.68 -12.05
CA GLN A 6 34.64 8.69 -12.79
C GLN A 6 33.62 9.25 -11.79
N ASN A 7 33.72 10.55 -11.56
CA ASN A 7 33.00 11.21 -10.50
C ASN A 7 31.55 11.33 -10.93
N PHE A 8 30.69 10.37 -10.54
CA PHE A 8 29.27 10.33 -10.91
C PHE A 8 28.63 11.72 -10.76
N GLY A 9 28.40 12.37 -11.91
CA GLY A 9 28.12 13.80 -12.04
C GLY A 9 27.10 14.07 -13.15
N HIS A 10 26.98 15.33 -13.58
CA HIS A 10 25.91 15.78 -14.48
C HIS A 10 25.86 15.05 -15.83
N GLU A 11 26.97 14.48 -16.30
CA GLU A 11 27.00 13.68 -17.52
C GLU A 11 26.08 12.43 -17.47
N PHE A 12 25.75 11.93 -16.28
CA PHE A 12 24.84 10.80 -16.11
C PHE A 12 23.39 11.22 -15.84
N GLN A 13 23.12 12.53 -15.75
CA GLN A 13 21.78 13.04 -15.43
C GLN A 13 20.77 12.62 -16.50
N SER A 14 21.08 12.76 -17.80
CA SER A 14 20.19 12.37 -18.90
C SER A 14 19.88 10.88 -18.87
N ILE A 15 20.91 10.04 -18.73
CA ILE A 15 20.80 8.58 -18.65
C ILE A 15 19.91 8.17 -17.47
N VAL A 16 20.17 8.73 -16.28
CA VAL A 16 19.37 8.43 -15.08
C VAL A 16 17.92 8.92 -15.26
N THR A 17 17.70 10.05 -15.93
CA THR A 17 16.36 10.57 -16.22
C THR A 17 15.60 9.65 -17.17
N GLU A 18 16.24 9.17 -18.25
CA GLU A 18 15.66 8.22 -19.19
C GLU A 18 15.28 6.91 -18.50
N LEU A 19 16.17 6.37 -17.65
CA LEU A 19 15.88 5.14 -16.90
C LEU A 19 14.72 5.31 -15.91
N ILE A 20 14.63 6.47 -15.25
CA ILE A 20 13.49 6.79 -14.36
C ILE A 20 12.19 6.88 -15.17
N ASN A 21 12.21 7.54 -16.33
CA ASN A 21 11.05 7.66 -17.21
C ASN A 21 10.62 6.31 -17.81
N ALA A 22 11.57 5.41 -18.03
CA ALA A 22 11.32 4.02 -18.41
C ALA A 22 10.80 3.14 -17.25
N GLY A 23 10.75 3.67 -16.03
CA GLY A 23 10.19 3.01 -14.85
C GLY A 23 11.17 2.15 -14.06
N HIS A 24 12.48 2.27 -14.30
CA HIS A 24 13.49 1.49 -13.59
C HIS A 24 13.64 1.89 -12.13
N ASN A 25 13.83 0.90 -11.26
CA ASN A 25 14.10 1.14 -9.84
C ASN A 25 15.57 1.48 -9.58
N ASP A 26 15.88 2.01 -8.40
CA ASP A 26 17.24 2.46 -8.06
C ASP A 26 18.29 1.33 -8.11
N ASN A 27 17.91 0.07 -7.90
CA ASN A 27 18.84 -1.05 -8.02
C ASN A 27 19.15 -1.37 -9.49
N GLU A 28 18.12 -1.36 -10.34
CA GLU A 28 18.26 -1.52 -11.79
C GLU A 28 19.08 -0.40 -12.41
N ILE A 29 18.86 0.85 -11.99
CA ILE A 29 19.67 2.00 -12.43
C ILE A 29 21.14 1.79 -12.05
N ARG A 30 21.41 1.32 -10.82
CA ARG A 30 22.79 1.06 -10.36
C ARG A 30 23.43 -0.09 -11.13
N GLN A 31 22.69 -1.16 -11.40
CA GLN A 31 23.18 -2.28 -12.20
C GLN A 31 23.47 -1.84 -13.64
N PHE A 32 22.58 -1.06 -14.25
CA PHE A 32 22.76 -0.50 -15.58
C PHE A 32 24.02 0.38 -15.68
N LEU A 33 24.24 1.25 -14.68
CA LEU A 33 25.43 2.11 -14.62
C LEU A 33 26.72 1.29 -14.43
N GLN A 34 26.65 0.18 -13.71
CA GLN A 34 27.79 -0.72 -13.54
C GLN A 34 28.11 -1.49 -14.82
N GLU A 35 27.10 -2.03 -15.50
CA GLU A 35 27.28 -2.88 -16.69
C GLU A 35 27.64 -2.07 -17.94
N ASN A 36 26.95 -0.94 -18.18
CA ASN A 36 27.11 -0.18 -19.42
C ASN A 36 28.13 0.96 -19.32
N HIS A 37 28.37 1.45 -18.10
CA HIS A 37 29.25 2.60 -17.88
C HIS A 37 30.42 2.30 -16.93
N SER A 38 30.56 1.06 -16.43
CA SER A 38 31.61 0.66 -15.49
C SER A 38 31.68 1.51 -14.21
N ILE A 39 30.55 2.11 -13.80
CA ILE A 39 30.46 2.98 -12.63
C ILE A 39 29.76 2.28 -11.49
N ILE A 40 30.43 2.25 -10.34
CA ILE A 40 29.87 1.74 -9.10
C ILE A 40 29.43 2.92 -8.24
N VAL A 41 28.13 3.13 -8.15
CA VAL A 41 27.51 4.14 -7.30
C VAL A 41 26.82 3.52 -6.10
N SER A 42 26.98 4.17 -4.94
CA SER A 42 26.21 3.82 -3.75
C SER A 42 24.77 4.33 -3.88
N GLN A 43 23.82 3.66 -3.21
CA GLN A 43 22.42 4.10 -3.13
C GLN A 43 22.32 5.56 -2.66
N ARG A 44 23.11 5.92 -1.65
CA ARG A 44 23.11 7.24 -1.04
C ARG A 44 23.60 8.31 -2.01
N THR A 45 24.64 8.01 -2.80
CA THR A 45 25.15 8.91 -3.84
C THR A 45 24.13 9.11 -4.95
N LEU A 46 23.50 8.03 -5.41
CA LEU A 46 22.46 8.10 -6.44
C LEU A 46 21.25 8.93 -5.97
N THR A 47 20.78 8.69 -4.74
CA THR A 47 19.66 9.43 -4.14
C THR A 47 19.97 10.92 -4.05
N ARG A 48 21.15 11.27 -3.51
CA ARG A 48 21.59 12.66 -3.39
C ARG A 48 21.70 13.34 -4.76
N ARG A 49 22.24 12.66 -5.77
CA ARG A 49 22.31 13.23 -7.13
C ARG A 49 20.93 13.40 -7.77
N LYS A 50 20.01 12.45 -7.56
CA LYS A 50 18.61 12.60 -7.99
C LYS A 50 17.94 13.81 -7.32
N GLU A 51 18.26 14.12 -6.06
CA GLU A 51 17.86 15.36 -5.38
C GLU A 51 18.49 16.59 -6.02
N ASP A 52 19.82 16.61 -6.16
CA ASP A 52 20.57 17.72 -6.74
C ASP A 52 20.09 18.04 -8.17
N TRP A 53 19.65 17.03 -8.93
CA TRP A 53 19.13 17.14 -10.29
C TRP A 53 17.62 17.42 -10.38
N GLY A 54 16.92 17.54 -9.25
CA GLY A 54 15.47 17.74 -9.23
C GLY A 54 14.66 16.55 -9.74
N LEU A 55 15.27 15.38 -9.91
CA LEU A 55 14.61 14.15 -10.40
C LEU A 55 13.72 13.49 -9.33
N ILE A 56 13.72 14.03 -8.10
CA ILE A 56 12.78 13.66 -7.02
C ILE A 56 11.36 14.19 -7.27
N LEU A 57 11.12 14.90 -8.38
CA LEU A 57 9.77 15.17 -8.88
C LEU A 57 8.97 13.87 -9.11
N HIS A 58 9.61 12.79 -9.58
CA HIS A 58 8.92 11.54 -9.87
C HIS A 58 8.44 10.80 -8.60
N ALA A 59 9.25 10.79 -7.53
CA ALA A 59 8.86 10.16 -6.26
C ALA A 59 7.73 10.94 -5.57
N SER A 60 7.80 12.27 -5.63
CA SER A 60 6.77 13.15 -5.06
C SER A 60 5.44 13.02 -5.81
N GLN A 61 5.48 12.98 -7.14
CA GLN A 61 4.31 12.77 -7.99
C GLN A 61 3.70 11.38 -7.80
N GLN A 62 4.54 10.33 -7.71
CA GLN A 62 4.08 8.97 -7.48
C GLN A 62 3.46 8.81 -6.09
N MET A 63 4.00 9.49 -5.08
CA MET A 63 3.42 9.54 -3.74
C MET A 63 2.07 10.26 -3.73
N ALA A 64 1.94 11.41 -4.39
CA ALA A 64 0.69 12.15 -4.52
C ALA A 64 -0.38 11.30 -5.24
N ASN A 65 -0.02 10.68 -6.37
CA ASN A 65 -0.91 9.78 -7.11
C ASN A 65 -1.33 8.59 -6.22
N THR A 66 -0.41 8.02 -5.44
CA THR A 66 -0.75 6.90 -4.53
C THR A 66 -1.75 7.33 -3.46
N GLU A 67 -1.60 8.52 -2.88
CA GLU A 67 -2.52 9.06 -1.89
C GLU A 67 -3.92 9.32 -2.47
N GLU A 68 -4.00 9.84 -3.70
CA GLU A 68 -5.28 10.01 -4.40
C GLU A 68 -6.00 8.67 -4.62
N HIS A 69 -5.29 7.64 -5.07
CA HIS A 69 -5.87 6.30 -5.26
C HIS A 69 -6.30 5.67 -3.94
N ILE A 70 -5.50 5.80 -2.88
CA ILE A 70 -5.86 5.35 -1.52
C ILE A 70 -7.18 6.01 -1.09
N LYS A 71 -7.28 7.33 -1.23
CA LYS A 71 -8.48 8.07 -0.83
C LYS A 71 -9.70 7.64 -1.65
N LYS A 72 -9.56 7.52 -2.97
CA LYS A 72 -10.62 7.05 -3.87
C LYS A 72 -11.17 5.68 -3.46
N TYR A 73 -10.30 4.70 -3.20
CA TYR A 73 -10.72 3.36 -2.82
C TYR A 73 -11.29 3.32 -1.39
N PHE A 74 -10.74 4.15 -0.50
CA PHE A 74 -11.25 4.30 0.85
C PHE A 74 -12.68 4.88 0.85
N ASP A 75 -12.94 5.91 0.05
CA ASP A 75 -14.25 6.55 -0.09
C ASP A 75 -15.30 5.61 -0.73
N GLN A 76 -14.86 4.69 -1.60
CA GLN A 76 -15.68 3.59 -2.13
C GLN A 76 -16.00 2.51 -1.09
N GLY A 77 -15.42 2.59 0.10
CA GLY A 77 -15.69 1.70 1.22
C GLY A 77 -14.97 0.36 1.16
N LEU A 78 -13.91 0.22 0.37
CA LEU A 78 -13.09 -0.98 0.31
C LEU A 78 -12.35 -1.20 1.64
N THR A 79 -12.24 -2.46 2.05
CA THR A 79 -11.42 -2.86 3.20
C THR A 79 -9.93 -2.64 2.92
N TYR A 80 -9.09 -2.55 3.95
CA TYR A 80 -7.64 -2.37 3.76
C TYR A 80 -6.98 -3.47 2.91
N SER A 81 -7.49 -4.70 2.97
CA SER A 81 -7.04 -5.79 2.12
C SER A 81 -7.39 -5.55 0.64
N GLN A 82 -8.62 -5.10 0.37
CA GLN A 82 -9.08 -4.83 -0.99
C GLN A 82 -8.38 -3.60 -1.59
N ILE A 83 -8.16 -2.54 -0.80
CA ILE A 83 -7.37 -1.38 -1.23
C ILE A 83 -5.94 -1.82 -1.57
N HIS A 84 -5.32 -2.64 -0.72
CA HIS A 84 -3.97 -3.17 -0.97
C HIS A 84 -3.92 -3.98 -2.27
N HIS A 85 -4.89 -4.86 -2.47
CA HIS A 85 -4.98 -5.66 -3.69
C HIS A 85 -5.15 -4.77 -4.93
N ALA A 86 -6.11 -3.84 -4.92
CA ALA A 86 -6.35 -2.93 -6.04
C ALA A 86 -5.13 -2.05 -6.37
N LEU A 87 -4.43 -1.53 -5.37
CA LEU A 87 -3.20 -0.77 -5.56
C LEU A 87 -2.08 -1.64 -6.15
N THR A 88 -1.95 -2.88 -5.69
CA THR A 88 -0.92 -3.80 -6.20
C THR A 88 -1.19 -4.17 -7.65
N THR A 89 -2.45 -4.48 -8.00
CA THR A 89 -2.82 -4.97 -9.32
C THR A 89 -2.95 -3.85 -10.36
N SER A 90 -3.44 -2.66 -9.98
CA SER A 90 -3.74 -1.59 -10.93
C SER A 90 -2.74 -0.44 -10.93
N HIS A 91 -1.95 -0.28 -9.86
CA HIS A 91 -1.09 0.90 -9.66
C HIS A 91 0.37 0.55 -9.34
N ASN A 92 0.78 -0.71 -9.57
CA ASN A 92 2.13 -1.22 -9.30
C ASN A 92 2.62 -0.90 -7.87
N TYR A 93 1.71 -0.95 -6.90
CA TYR A 93 2.06 -0.69 -5.50
C TYR A 93 2.84 -1.88 -4.91
N THR A 94 4.08 -1.63 -4.51
CA THR A 94 5.01 -2.69 -4.05
C THR A 94 5.11 -2.80 -2.52
N HIS A 95 4.52 -1.86 -1.78
CA HIS A 95 4.64 -1.87 -0.32
C HIS A 95 3.66 -2.85 0.33
N SER A 96 4.01 -3.29 1.54
CA SER A 96 3.17 -4.19 2.33
C SER A 96 1.82 -3.57 2.73
N LYS A 97 0.84 -4.43 3.02
CA LYS A 97 -0.44 -4.03 3.63
C LYS A 97 -0.24 -3.23 4.92
N ARG A 98 0.75 -3.58 5.74
CA ARG A 98 1.05 -2.85 6.98
C ARG A 98 1.51 -1.41 6.70
N THR A 99 2.32 -1.21 5.66
CA THR A 99 2.76 0.11 5.22
C THR A 99 1.59 0.93 4.70
N LEU A 100 0.70 0.32 3.91
CA LEU A 100 -0.54 0.95 3.46
C LEU A 100 -1.40 1.42 4.65
N GLN A 101 -1.60 0.56 5.65
CA GLN A 101 -2.37 0.92 6.85
C GLN A 101 -1.76 2.11 7.58
N ARG A 102 -0.42 2.13 7.77
CA ARG A 102 0.26 3.29 8.39
C ARG A 102 0.05 4.57 7.58
N LYS A 103 0.11 4.48 6.25
CA LYS A 103 -0.12 5.61 5.34
C LYS A 103 -1.56 6.13 5.47
N ILE A 104 -2.56 5.25 5.42
CA ILE A 104 -3.97 5.59 5.63
C ILE A 104 -4.18 6.32 6.97
N THR A 105 -3.58 5.82 8.05
CA THR A 105 -3.63 6.49 9.36
C THR A 105 -2.96 7.87 9.34
N ALA A 106 -1.81 8.01 8.67
CA ALA A 106 -1.13 9.30 8.53
C ALA A 106 -1.95 10.31 7.71
N MET A 107 -2.74 9.84 6.74
CA MET A 107 -3.70 10.64 5.98
C MET A 107 -4.97 10.98 6.78
N GLN A 108 -5.06 10.59 8.06
CA GLN A 108 -6.22 10.77 8.92
C GLN A 108 -7.51 10.11 8.37
N LEU A 109 -7.35 9.12 7.48
CA LEU A 109 -8.44 8.31 6.99
C LEU A 109 -8.73 7.24 8.04
N SER A 110 -9.86 7.37 8.73
CA SER A 110 -10.29 6.41 9.72
C SER A 110 -11.73 6.00 9.49
N ARG A 111 -11.98 4.70 9.58
CA ARG A 111 -13.31 4.08 9.65
C ARG A 111 -13.42 3.39 11.00
N ARG A 112 -14.63 3.27 11.53
CA ARG A 112 -14.88 2.34 12.64
C ARG A 112 -14.59 0.93 12.13
N LEU A 113 -13.43 0.41 12.50
CA LEU A 113 -13.01 -0.94 12.11
C LEU A 113 -13.90 -1.94 12.83
N ASP A 114 -14.37 -2.91 12.07
CA ASP A 114 -15.09 -4.04 12.62
C ASP A 114 -14.19 -5.28 12.72
N ASP A 115 -14.73 -6.37 13.26
CA ASP A 115 -13.95 -7.58 13.50
C ASP A 115 -13.55 -8.31 12.22
N LEU A 116 -14.20 -8.01 11.09
CA LEU A 116 -13.79 -8.47 9.76
C LEU A 116 -12.59 -7.66 9.26
N ASP A 117 -12.62 -6.33 9.43
CA ASP A 117 -11.52 -5.43 9.04
C ASP A 117 -10.21 -5.73 9.78
N THR A 118 -10.31 -6.12 11.05
CA THR A 118 -9.17 -6.47 11.91
C THR A 118 -8.71 -7.93 11.76
N ALA A 119 -9.37 -8.72 10.91
CA ALA A 119 -9.16 -10.16 10.76
C ALA A 119 -9.30 -10.94 12.09
N ARG A 120 -10.05 -10.40 13.06
CA ARG A 120 -10.39 -11.08 14.31
C ARG A 120 -11.38 -12.22 14.04
N VAL A 121 -12.23 -12.05 13.03
CA VAL A 121 -13.23 -13.02 12.60
C VAL A 121 -13.22 -13.08 11.07
N THR A 122 -13.44 -14.26 10.49
CA THR A 122 -13.59 -14.42 9.03
C THR A 122 -15.05 -14.26 8.60
N ILE A 123 -15.29 -14.02 7.31
CA ILE A 123 -16.66 -13.91 6.78
C ILE A 123 -17.42 -15.22 7.03
N GLU A 124 -16.78 -16.37 6.84
CA GLU A 124 -17.38 -17.70 7.04
C GLU A 124 -17.79 -17.91 8.50
N ALA A 125 -16.96 -17.47 9.45
CA ALA A 125 -17.27 -17.55 10.87
C ALA A 125 -18.47 -16.67 11.24
N VAL A 126 -18.55 -15.44 10.70
CA VAL A 126 -19.72 -14.56 10.89
C VAL A 126 -20.98 -15.21 10.32
N VAL A 127 -20.93 -15.75 9.09
CA VAL A 127 -22.06 -16.42 8.45
C VAL A 127 -22.53 -17.60 9.30
N SER A 128 -21.61 -18.41 9.81
CA SER A 128 -21.93 -19.53 10.70
C SER A 128 -22.64 -19.08 11.99
N CYS A 129 -22.15 -18.01 12.63
CA CYS A 129 -22.80 -17.43 13.81
C CYS A 129 -24.21 -16.89 13.51
N VAL A 130 -24.41 -16.23 12.36
CA VAL A 130 -25.72 -15.74 11.92
C VAL A 130 -26.69 -16.89 11.66
N MET A 131 -26.23 -17.96 11.00
CA MET A 131 -27.05 -19.16 10.79
C MET A 131 -27.47 -19.79 12.12
N HIS A 132 -26.54 -19.89 13.08
CA HIS A 132 -26.86 -20.39 14.42
C HIS A 132 -27.89 -19.50 15.14
N LEU A 133 -27.79 -18.18 15.03
CA LEU A 133 -28.75 -17.25 15.63
C LEU A 133 -30.16 -17.39 15.04
N HIS A 134 -30.29 -17.63 13.74
CA HIS A 134 -31.60 -17.85 13.11
C HIS A 134 -32.32 -19.10 13.60
N LEU A 135 -31.59 -20.09 14.14
CA LEU A 135 -32.19 -21.27 14.77
C LEU A 135 -32.72 -20.99 16.19
N THR A 136 -32.33 -19.87 16.80
CA THR A 136 -32.78 -19.50 18.15
C THR A 136 -34.08 -18.70 18.14
N PRO A 137 -34.93 -18.81 19.19
CA PRO A 137 -36.15 -18.01 19.30
C PRO A 137 -35.90 -16.50 19.22
N GLU A 138 -34.77 -16.06 19.74
CA GLU A 138 -34.37 -14.66 19.78
C GLU A 138 -33.88 -14.11 18.44
N GLY A 139 -33.42 -14.97 17.51
CA GLY A 139 -32.82 -14.57 16.24
C GLY A 139 -33.60 -14.97 14.99
N ARG A 140 -34.66 -15.78 15.11
CA ARG A 140 -35.39 -16.34 13.96
C ARG A 140 -35.94 -15.29 12.99
N ASN A 141 -36.56 -14.23 13.51
CA ASN A 141 -37.26 -13.21 12.71
C ASN A 141 -36.74 -11.78 12.95
N VAL A 142 -35.50 -11.65 13.40
CA VAL A 142 -34.96 -10.33 13.74
C VAL A 142 -34.41 -9.59 12.53
N GLY A 143 -34.64 -8.29 12.49
CA GLY A 143 -33.99 -7.42 11.51
C GLY A 143 -32.49 -7.26 11.77
N TYR A 144 -31.77 -6.72 10.78
CA TYR A 144 -30.33 -6.51 10.80
C TYR A 144 -29.79 -5.87 12.09
N ARG A 145 -30.46 -4.80 12.58
CA ARG A 145 -30.04 -4.10 13.81
C ARG A 145 -30.00 -5.01 15.03
N ARG A 146 -31.01 -5.89 15.17
CA ARG A 146 -31.11 -6.81 16.31
C ARG A 146 -30.22 -8.03 16.13
N MET A 147 -30.03 -8.51 14.89
CA MET A 147 -29.03 -9.54 14.58
C MET A 147 -27.61 -9.09 14.95
N ARG A 148 -27.27 -7.85 14.60
CA ARG A 148 -25.98 -7.22 14.97
C ARG A 148 -25.78 -7.16 16.49
N GLN A 149 -26.81 -6.80 17.25
CA GLN A 149 -26.73 -6.83 18.71
C GLN A 149 -26.48 -8.25 19.24
N LEU A 150 -27.17 -9.25 18.71
CA LEU A 150 -27.01 -10.64 19.13
C LEU A 150 -25.60 -11.18 18.83
N LEU A 151 -25.03 -10.83 17.67
CA LEU A 151 -23.64 -11.15 17.33
C LEU A 151 -22.66 -10.56 18.34
N GLN A 152 -22.86 -9.30 18.72
CA GLN A 152 -22.01 -8.63 19.71
C GLN A 152 -22.17 -9.25 21.10
N THR A 153 -23.41 -9.48 21.57
CA THR A 153 -23.65 -9.95 22.94
C THR A 153 -23.34 -11.43 23.13
N LYS A 154 -23.58 -12.28 22.12
CA LYS A 154 -23.42 -13.74 22.26
C LYS A 154 -22.07 -14.25 21.78
N PHE A 155 -21.46 -13.59 20.79
CA PHE A 155 -20.22 -14.05 20.18
C PHE A 155 -19.08 -13.03 20.31
N GLY A 156 -19.34 -11.86 20.88
CA GLY A 156 -18.34 -10.79 20.98
C GLY A 156 -17.97 -10.18 19.62
N ILE A 157 -18.76 -10.45 18.57
CA ILE A 157 -18.47 -10.01 17.19
C ILE A 157 -19.06 -8.62 16.98
N THR A 158 -18.20 -7.65 16.70
CA THR A 158 -18.56 -6.29 16.36
C THR A 158 -18.50 -6.12 14.84
N LEU A 159 -19.66 -5.86 14.23
CA LEU A 159 -19.81 -5.47 12.83
C LEU A 159 -20.30 -4.01 12.78
N HIS A 160 -19.85 -3.19 11.83
CA HIS A 160 -20.20 -1.76 11.78
C HIS A 160 -21.32 -1.36 10.84
#